data_AF-A0A7V5X603-F1
#
_entry.id   AF-A0A7V5X603-F1
#
_cell.length_a   1.000
_cell.length_b   1.000
_cell.length_c   1.000
_cell.angle_alpha   90.00
_cell.angle_beta   90.00
_cell.angle_gamma   90.00
#
_symmetry.space_group_name_H-M   'P 1'
#
loop_
_entity.id
_entity.type
_entity.pdbx_description
1 polymer ?
#
loop_
_entity_poly.entity_id
_entity_poly.type
_entity_poly.pdbx_seq_one_letter_code
_entity_poly.pdbx_strand_id
1 'polypeptide(L)' 'MCEVNKIEVAMEVLCDIAMDDGRMVAERQRAIDALTLFRESLQTLEHIARKTDLDVLKQRAGLYIQRIKSGAHISMSAV' A
#
# COMPACT_ATOMS: atom_id res chain seq x y z
N MET A 1 -17.06 24.34 4.95
CA MET A 1 -16.15 23.33 5.51
C MET A 1 -15.84 22.35 4.40
N CYS A 2 -14.58 22.20 3.99
CA CYS A 2 -14.22 21.14 3.06
C CYS A 2 -14.37 19.80 3.79
N GLU A 3 -15.14 18.87 3.23
CA GLU A 3 -15.17 17.49 3.72
C GLU A 3 -13.83 16.83 3.39
N VAL A 4 -13.10 16.41 4.42
CA VAL A 4 -11.84 15.68 4.24
C VAL A 4 -12.17 14.23 3.96
N ASN A 5 -11.76 13.73 2.79
CA ASN A 5 -11.84 12.31 2.48
C ASN A 5 -10.80 11.53 3.30
N LYS A 6 -11.25 10.98 4.44
CA LYS A 6 -10.36 10.28 5.38
C LYS A 6 -9.67 9.06 4.78
N ILE A 7 -10.29 8.39 3.80
CA ILE A 7 -9.71 7.22 3.14
C ILE A 7 -8.53 7.64 2.27
N GLU A 8 -8.70 8.70 1.49
CA GLU A 8 -7.67 9.25 0.63
C GLU A 8 -6.46 9.72 1.45
N VAL A 9 -6.70 10.48 2.53
CA VAL A 9 -5.64 10.90 3.46
C VAL A 9 -4.93 9.71 4.10
N ALA A 10 -5.66 8.67 4.50
CA ALA A 10 -5.03 7.48 5.08
C ALA A 10 -4.13 6.76 4.07
N MET A 11 -4.57 6.61 2.81
CA MET A 11 -3.75 5.98 1.76
C MET A 11 -2.54 6.82 1.39
N GLU A 12 -2.65 8.15 1.39
CA GLU A 12 -1.54 9.08 1.17
C GLU A 12 -0.47 8.90 2.25
N VAL A 13 -0.85 8.94 3.53
CA VAL A 13 0.07 8.73 4.66
C VAL A 13 0.75 7.36 4.58
N LEU A 14 0.02 6.31 4.22
CA LEU A 14 0.62 4.97 4.06
C LEU A 14 1.58 4.92 2.86
N CYS A 15 1.29 5.64 1.78
CA CYS A 15 2.20 5.76 0.65
C CYS A 15 3.51 6.44 1.06
N ASP A 16 3.41 7.54 1.81
CA ASP A 16 4.59 8.27 2.30
C ASP A 16 5.45 7.38 3.19
N ILE A 17 4.85 6.64 4.12
CA ILE A 17 5.58 5.70 4.98
C ILE A 17 6.24 4.58 4.15
N ALA A 18 5.58 4.06 3.13
CA ALA A 18 6.14 3.01 2.28
C ALA A 18 7.35 3.49 1.44
N MET A 19 7.36 4.77 1.09
CA MET A 19 8.35 5.39 0.21
C MET A 19 9.50 6.09 0.95
N ASP A 20 9.38 6.31 2.26
CA ASP A 20 10.38 6.92 3.12
C ASP A 20 11.62 6.02 3.30
N ASP A 21 12.75 6.42 2.72
CA ASP A 21 14.03 5.71 2.76
C ASP A 21 14.74 5.81 4.12
N GLY A 22 14.33 6.74 4.98
CA GLY A 22 14.79 6.86 6.37
C GLY A 22 14.17 5.83 7.32
N ARG A 23 13.13 5.11 6.88
CA ARG A 23 12.42 4.12 7.71
C ARG A 23 12.97 2.71 7.57
N MET A 24 12.72 1.90 8.60
CA MET A 24 13.05 0.49 8.55
C MET A 24 12.22 -0.20 7.46
N VAL A 25 12.83 -1.15 6.74
CA VAL A 25 12.15 -1.95 5.70
C VAL A 25 10.86 -2.59 6.23
N ALA A 26 10.87 -3.07 7.48
CA ALA A 26 9.70 -3.67 8.12
C ALA A 26 8.54 -2.67 8.36
N GLU A 27 8.81 -1.37 8.55
CA GLU A 27 7.78 -0.33 8.64
C GLU A 27 7.18 -0.04 7.27
N ARG A 28 8.03 0.08 6.26
CA ARG A 28 7.62 0.28 4.86
C ARG A 28 6.75 -0.87 4.36
N GLN A 29 7.13 -2.12 4.66
CA GLN A 29 6.32 -3.30 4.35
C GLN A 29 4.96 -3.28 5.05
N ARG A 30 4.92 -2.92 6.34
CA ARG A 30 3.65 -2.81 7.09
C ARG A 30 2.72 -1.76 6.50
N ALA A 31 3.26 -0.66 5.97
CA ALA A 31 2.44 0.33 5.28
C ALA A 31 1.84 -0.20 3.96
N ILE A 32 2.63 -0.95 3.18
CA ILE A 32 2.14 -1.66 1.98
C ILE A 32 1.05 -2.67 2.35
N ASP A 33 1.24 -3.41 3.44
CA ASP A 33 0.23 -4.37 3.92
C ASP A 33 -1.06 -3.65 4.34
N ALA A 34 -0.95 -2.56 5.09
CA ALA A 34 -2.10 -1.77 5.53
C ALA A 34 -2.92 -1.17 4.37
N LEU A 35 -2.28 -0.85 3.23
CA LEU A 35 -3.00 -0.40 2.03
C LEU A 35 -4.04 -1.42 1.55
N THR A 36 -3.85 -2.70 1.83
CA THR A 36 -4.82 -3.74 1.45
C THR A 36 -6.17 -3.63 2.14
N LEU A 37 -6.26 -2.85 3.24
CA LEU A 37 -7.53 -2.59 3.92
C LEU A 37 -8.46 -1.67 3.11
N PHE A 38 -7.93 -0.98 2.10
CA PHE A 38 -8.67 -0.04 1.26
C PHE A 38 -8.89 -0.65 -0.13
N ARG A 39 -10.13 -0.58 -0.63
CA ARG A 39 -10.49 -1.11 -1.96
C ARG A 39 -9.89 -0.25 -3.08
N GLU A 40 -9.65 1.02 -2.79
CA GLU A 40 -9.16 2.06 -3.68
C GLU A 40 -7.62 2.08 -3.80
N SER A 41 -6.92 1.22 -3.05
CA SER A 41 -5.46 1.22 -2.92
C SER A 41 -4.69 0.82 -4.17
N LEU A 42 -5.35 0.33 -5.22
CA LEU A 42 -4.69 -0.19 -6.42
C LEU A 42 -3.71 0.80 -7.03
N GLN A 43 -4.10 2.06 -7.20
CA GLN A 43 -3.23 3.08 -7.80
C GLN A 43 -2.03 3.39 -6.91
N THR A 44 -2.22 3.43 -5.59
CA THR A 44 -1.15 3.64 -4.60
C THR A 44 -0.14 2.49 -4.61
N LEU A 45 -0.62 1.25 -4.63
CA LEU A 45 0.25 0.07 -4.73
C LEU A 45 1.05 0.07 -6.04
N GLU A 46 0.41 0.43 -7.16
CA GLU A 46 1.09 0.55 -8.45
C GLU A 46 2.14 1.69 -8.45
N HIS A 47 1.86 2.79 -7.76
CA HIS A 47 2.84 3.87 -7.57
C HIS A 47 4.07 3.35 -6.82
N ILE A 48 3.87 2.70 -5.66
CA ILE A 48 4.95 2.14 -4.84
C ILE A 48 5.77 1.13 -5.65
N ALA A 49 5.12 0.19 -6.33
CA ALA A 49 5.79 -0.84 -7.12
C ALA A 49 6.69 -0.27 -8.23
N ARG A 50 6.32 0.88 -8.82
CA ARG A 50 7.12 1.57 -9.85
C ARG A 50 8.25 2.43 -9.30
N LYS A 51 8.08 2.97 -8.09
CA LYS A 51 8.94 4.06 -7.58
C LYS A 51 9.89 3.62 -6.47
N THR A 52 9.55 2.58 -5.71
CA THR A 52 10.40 2.11 -4.63
C THR A 52 11.72 1.57 -5.17
N ASP A 53 12.79 1.78 -4.41
CA ASP A 53 14.16 1.37 -4.68
C ASP A 53 14.40 -0.10 -4.30
N LEU A 54 13.80 -0.57 -3.21
CA LEU A 54 13.95 -1.92 -2.70
C LEU A 54 13.08 -2.96 -3.41
N ASP A 55 13.69 -4.01 -3.96
CA ASP A 55 12.98 -5.08 -4.66
C ASP A 55 11.99 -5.83 -3.76
N VAL A 56 12.29 -5.97 -2.47
CA VAL A 56 11.36 -6.60 -1.51
C VAL A 56 10.03 -5.83 -1.40
N LEU A 57 10.06 -4.50 -1.54
CA LEU A 57 8.86 -3.66 -1.52
C LEU A 57 8.11 -3.73 -2.86
N LYS A 58 8.84 -3.77 -3.99
CA LYS A 58 8.24 -4.00 -5.32
C LYS A 58 7.48 -5.32 -5.37
N GLN A 59 8.10 -6.40 -4.89
CA GLN A 59 7.51 -7.74 -4.85
C GLN A 59 6.26 -7.76 -3.96
N ARG A 60 6.32 -7.11 -2.79
CA ARG A 60 5.19 -7.03 -1.86
C ARG A 60 4.00 -6.29 -2.47
N ALA A 61 4.22 -5.11 -3.04
CA ALA A 61 3.17 -4.35 -3.72
C ALA A 61 2.62 -5.10 -4.95
N GLY A 62 3.50 -5.74 -5.72
CA GLY A 62 3.16 -6.56 -6.89
C GLY A 62 2.20 -7.71 -6.55
N LEU A 63 2.43 -8.41 -5.44
CA LEU A 63 1.55 -9.49 -4.96
C LEU A 63 0.12 -8.98 -4.71
N TYR A 64 -0.02 -7.80 -4.07
CA TYR A 64 -1.34 -7.24 -3.79
C TYR A 64 -2.03 -6.68 -5.04
N ILE A 65 -1.28 -6.06 -5.96
CA ILE A 65 -1.82 -5.63 -7.26
C ILE A 65 -2.41 -6.83 -8.02
N GLN A 66 -1.68 -7.96 -8.07
CA GLN A 66 -2.16 -9.18 -8.72
C GLN A 66 -3.45 -9.70 -8.08
N ARG A 67 -3.52 -9.74 -6.74
CA ARG A 67 -4.70 -10.20 -5.99
C ARG A 67 -5.92 -9.29 -6.21
N ILE A 68 -5.75 -7.97 -6.17
CA ILE A 68 -6.85 -7.02 -6.47
C ILE A 68 -7.34 -7.24 -7.89
N LYS A 69 -6.43 -7.32 -8.88
CA LYS A 69 -6.79 -7.50 -10.29
C LYS A 69 -7.47 -8.85 -10.57
N SER A 70 -7.15 -9.88 -9.80
CA SER A 70 -7.81 -11.19 -9.90
C SER A 70 -9.17 -11.24 -9.19
N GLY A 71 -9.66 -10.14 -8.62
CA GLY A 71 -10.92 -10.09 -7.88
C GLY A 71 -10.86 -10.80 -6.52
N ALA A 72 -9.66 -11.09 -6.00
CA ALA A 72 -9.54 -11.65 -4.66
C ALA A 72 -9.87 -10.55 -3.64
N HIS A 73 -10.80 -10.82 -2.73
CA HIS A 73 -11.00 -9.96 -1.57
C HIS A 73 -9.73 -9.95 -0.74
N ILE A 74 -8.96 -8.87 -0.81
CA ILE A 74 -7.82 -8.67 0.08
C ILE A 74 -8.36 -8.17 1.41
N SER A 75 -8.83 -9.11 2.22
CA SER A 75 -9.11 -8.89 3.63
C SER A 75 -7.96 -9.55 4.38
N MET A 76 -7.16 -8.78 5.09
CA MET A 76 -6.17 -9.32 6.03
C MET A 76 -6.95 -9.98 7.18
N SER A 77 -7.28 -11.27 7.04
CA SER A 77 -7.60 -12.10 8.19
C SER A 77 -6.27 -12.48 8.81
N ALA A 78 -5.94 -11.91 9.97
CA ALA A 78 -4.85 -12.42 10.79
C ALA A 78 -5.11 -13.91 11.06
N VAL A 79 -4.13 -14.76 10.76
CA VAL A 79 -4.05 -16.15 11.23
C VAL A 79 -3.03 -16.18 12.35
#